data_AF-Q7U953-F1
#
_entry.id   AF-Q7U953-F1
#
_cell.length_a   1.000
_cell.length_b   1.000
_cell.length_c   1.000
_cell.angle_alpha   90.00
_cell.angle_beta   90.00
_cell.angle_gamma   90.00
#
_symmetry.space_group_name_H-M   'P 1'
#
loop_
_entity.id
_entity.type
_entity.pdbx_description
1 polymer ?
#
loop_
_entity_poly.entity_id
_entity_poly.type
_entity_poly.pdbx_seq_one_letter_code
_entity_poly.pdbx_strand_id
1 'polypeptide(L)'
;MATTIPSVVQDDVISNVIVVDEADAGKIEVIASEDGVSSEITISSPIEGLNLGLKGEEKTEITGSRLTNASFINEAPKGKTANITLSVTKAASLEITSTGKGAIEFTAKEGKLLKPSITTAKGKAEDSISFGADSTLKAAAISTGKGRDTITFSGTLKGKTTVISGKGKDVIEVTDKKGKGKLVLSDFNKKDTLVVGDDTFTTKNLEEAPKWVKFDA
;
A
#
# COMPACT_ATOMS: atom_id res chain seq x y z
N MET A 1 1.21 -26.37 10.73
CA MET A 1 0.49 -26.41 9.43
C MET A 1 -0.06 -25.00 9.18
N ALA A 2 -0.61 -24.69 8.00
CA ALA A 2 -1.23 -23.38 7.79
C ALA A 2 -2.70 -23.40 8.26
N THR A 3 -3.13 -22.37 8.98
CA THR A 3 -4.51 -22.17 9.42
C THR A 3 -5.15 -21.06 8.61
N THR A 4 -6.42 -21.27 8.24
CA THR A 4 -7.24 -20.29 7.53
C THR A 4 -8.26 -19.67 8.48
N ILE A 5 -8.29 -18.34 8.56
CA ILE A 5 -9.27 -17.57 9.34
C ILE A 5 -10.13 -16.76 8.34
N PRO A 6 -11.46 -16.95 8.30
CA PRO A 6 -12.34 -16.10 7.50
C PRO A 6 -12.43 -14.71 8.15
N SER A 7 -12.33 -13.64 7.35
CA SER A 7 -12.37 -12.26 7.88
C SER A 7 -13.73 -11.57 7.72
N VAL A 8 -14.56 -12.00 6.77
CA VAL A 8 -15.99 -11.65 6.66
C VAL A 8 -16.72 -12.93 6.21
N VAL A 9 -18.00 -13.05 6.53
CA VAL A 9 -18.89 -14.09 5.98
C VAL A 9 -20.17 -13.40 5.54
N GLN A 10 -20.41 -13.31 4.23
CA GLN A 10 -21.67 -12.81 3.68
C GLN A 10 -22.19 -13.83 2.65
N ASP A 11 -23.40 -14.36 2.88
CA ASP A 11 -24.20 -15.18 1.96
C ASP A 11 -23.40 -16.22 1.12
N ASP A 12 -22.70 -17.15 1.77
CA ASP A 12 -21.97 -18.27 1.13
C ASP A 12 -20.85 -17.91 0.13
N VAL A 13 -20.45 -16.64 0.03
CA VAL A 13 -19.26 -16.21 -0.72
C VAL A 13 -18.13 -15.96 0.28
N ILE A 14 -17.05 -16.74 0.18
CA ILE A 14 -15.84 -16.54 0.99
C ILE A 14 -15.30 -15.14 0.72
N SER A 15 -15.64 -14.25 1.64
CA SER A 15 -15.02 -12.99 1.95
C SER A 15 -13.65 -13.26 2.55
N ASN A 16 -12.74 -12.32 2.40
CA ASN A 16 -11.33 -12.34 2.80
C ASN A 16 -10.76 -13.57 3.55
N VAL A 17 -9.63 -14.06 3.06
CA VAL A 17 -8.96 -15.25 3.61
C VAL A 17 -7.67 -14.81 4.29
N ILE A 18 -7.54 -15.07 5.59
CA ILE A 18 -6.27 -14.95 6.30
C ILE A 18 -5.64 -16.34 6.37
N VAL A 19 -4.41 -16.47 5.90
CA VAL A 19 -3.60 -17.69 6.02
C VAL A 19 -2.35 -17.37 6.84
N VAL A 20 -2.14 -18.14 7.91
CA VAL A 20 -1.04 -17.95 8.86
C VAL A 20 -0.56 -19.31 9.37
N ASP A 21 0.63 -19.37 9.98
CA ASP A 21 1.03 -20.55 10.75
C ASP A 21 0.02 -20.80 11.90
N GLU A 22 -0.35 -22.06 12.09
CA GLU A 22 -1.21 -22.51 13.18
C GLU A 22 -0.73 -22.05 14.57
N ALA A 23 0.59 -22.01 14.79
CA ALA A 23 1.18 -21.51 16.05
C ALA A 23 0.92 -20.01 16.28
N ASP A 24 0.60 -19.28 15.22
CA ASP A 24 0.38 -17.83 15.21
C ASP A 24 -1.11 -17.47 15.13
N ALA A 25 -2.02 -18.44 14.94
CA ALA A 25 -3.45 -18.18 14.84
C ALA A 25 -4.02 -17.43 16.05
N GLY A 26 -3.58 -17.79 17.28
CA GLY A 26 -3.99 -17.10 18.51
C GLY A 26 -3.42 -15.68 18.68
N LYS A 27 -2.58 -15.22 17.76
CA LYS A 27 -2.02 -13.85 17.74
C LYS A 27 -2.84 -12.88 16.89
N ILE A 28 -3.84 -13.40 16.16
CA ILE A 28 -4.69 -12.63 15.26
C ILE A 28 -6.10 -12.60 15.82
N GLU A 29 -6.61 -11.40 16.03
CA GLU A 29 -8.02 -11.16 16.30
C GLU A 29 -8.64 -10.51 15.07
N VAL A 30 -9.82 -10.98 14.67
CA VAL A 30 -10.54 -10.47 13.49
C VAL A 30 -11.94 -10.10 13.91
N ILE A 31 -12.29 -8.83 13.70
CA ILE A 31 -13.60 -8.27 14.02
C ILE A 31 -14.21 -7.80 12.71
N ALA A 32 -15.20 -8.54 12.20
CA ALA A 32 -16.02 -8.07 11.08
C ALA A 32 -16.99 -6.99 11.59
N SER A 33 -17.17 -5.92 10.81
CA SER A 33 -18.17 -4.90 11.11
C SER A 33 -19.59 -5.40 10.89
N GLU A 34 -20.54 -4.77 11.57
CA GLU A 34 -21.98 -5.07 11.44
C GLU A 34 -22.52 -4.81 10.02
N ASP A 35 -21.85 -3.95 9.23
CA ASP A 35 -22.21 -3.66 7.83
C ASP A 35 -21.80 -4.78 6.84
N GLY A 36 -21.03 -5.76 7.30
CA GLY A 36 -20.58 -6.90 6.49
C GLY A 36 -19.59 -6.56 5.37
N VAL A 37 -19.00 -5.36 5.37
CA VAL A 37 -18.08 -4.89 4.31
C VAL A 37 -16.75 -4.36 4.85
N SER A 38 -16.52 -4.45 6.15
CA SER A 38 -15.22 -4.09 6.74
C SER A 38 -14.74 -5.10 7.78
N SER A 39 -13.42 -5.12 7.99
CA SER A 39 -12.78 -5.93 9.02
C SER A 39 -11.69 -5.14 9.72
N GLU A 40 -11.62 -5.30 11.03
CA GLU A 40 -10.47 -4.96 11.84
C GLU A 40 -9.67 -6.24 12.13
N ILE A 41 -8.37 -6.20 11.87
CA ILE A 41 -7.43 -7.30 12.12
C ILE A 41 -6.38 -6.79 13.10
N THR A 42 -6.40 -7.31 14.32
CA THR A 42 -5.45 -6.95 15.37
C THR A 42 -4.38 -8.02 15.52
N ILE A 43 -3.13 -7.61 15.44
CA ILE A 43 -1.95 -8.49 15.56
C ILE A 43 -1.33 -8.28 16.94
N SER A 44 -1.60 -9.18 17.89
CA SER A 44 -1.20 -9.01 19.29
C SER A 44 0.29 -9.29 19.54
N SER A 45 0.93 -10.07 18.67
CA SER A 45 2.34 -10.44 18.77
C SER A 45 2.99 -10.54 17.39
N PRO A 46 4.34 -10.48 17.27
CA PRO A 46 4.99 -10.58 15.96
C PRO A 46 4.60 -11.85 15.19
N ILE A 47 4.33 -11.67 13.90
CA ILE A 47 3.97 -12.74 12.95
C ILE A 47 4.92 -12.70 11.75
N GLU A 48 5.28 -13.88 11.27
CA GLU A 48 5.96 -14.09 10.00
C GLU A 48 5.03 -14.81 9.01
N GLY A 49 5.02 -14.39 7.75
CA GLY A 49 4.30 -15.12 6.70
C GLY A 49 2.77 -14.95 6.73
N LEU A 50 2.25 -13.84 7.28
CA LEU A 50 0.82 -13.53 7.21
C LEU A 50 0.40 -13.31 5.75
N ASN A 51 -0.52 -14.12 5.24
CA ASN A 51 -1.11 -13.94 3.92
C ASN A 51 -2.57 -13.51 4.06
N LEU A 52 -2.97 -12.47 3.36
CA LEU A 52 -4.32 -11.94 3.38
C LEU A 52 -4.82 -11.82 1.94
N GLY A 53 -5.82 -12.61 1.59
CA GLY A 53 -6.56 -12.45 0.34
C GLY A 53 -7.80 -11.60 0.58
N LEU A 54 -7.93 -10.49 -0.13
CA LEU A 54 -9.01 -9.51 -0.02
C LEU A 54 -9.87 -9.53 -1.29
N LYS A 55 -11.19 -9.65 -1.14
CA LYS A 55 -12.13 -9.66 -2.27
C LYS A 55 -13.14 -8.52 -2.14
N GLY A 56 -13.68 -8.06 -3.26
CA GLY A 56 -14.80 -7.11 -3.24
C GLY A 56 -14.43 -5.65 -2.95
N GLU A 57 -15.45 -4.89 -2.52
CA GLU A 57 -15.34 -3.52 -2.01
C GLU A 57 -15.32 -3.62 -0.48
N GLU A 58 -14.12 -3.73 0.09
CA GLU A 58 -13.98 -3.94 1.52
C GLU A 58 -12.94 -3.00 2.12
N LYS A 59 -13.20 -2.59 3.37
CA LYS A 59 -12.26 -1.83 4.19
C LYS A 59 -11.63 -2.76 5.21
N THR A 60 -10.32 -2.96 5.10
CA THR A 60 -9.55 -3.74 6.07
C THR A 60 -8.60 -2.83 6.83
N GLU A 61 -8.72 -2.79 8.15
CA GLU A 61 -7.79 -2.09 9.03
C GLU A 61 -6.95 -3.11 9.79
N ILE A 62 -5.63 -3.02 9.66
CA ILE A 62 -4.67 -3.97 10.25
C ILE A 62 -3.82 -3.20 11.25
N THR A 63 -3.88 -3.59 12.53
CA THR A 63 -3.18 -2.90 13.61
C THR A 63 -2.27 -3.81 14.43
N GLY A 64 -1.30 -3.23 15.11
CA GLY A 64 -0.58 -3.90 16.20
C GLY A 64 0.89 -4.25 15.94
N SER A 65 1.26 -5.48 16.24
CA SER A 65 2.64 -5.94 16.32
C SER A 65 3.32 -6.09 14.95
N ARG A 66 4.62 -6.40 14.97
CA ARG A 66 5.45 -6.53 13.78
C ARG A 66 4.96 -7.63 12.83
N LEU A 67 4.91 -7.32 11.54
CA LEU A 67 4.77 -8.27 10.44
C LEU A 67 6.09 -8.45 9.69
N THR A 68 6.43 -9.69 9.34
CA THR A 68 7.59 -10.01 8.47
C THR A 68 7.14 -10.94 7.35
N ASN A 69 7.57 -10.67 6.11
CA ASN A 69 7.24 -11.49 4.94
C ASN A 69 5.72 -11.68 4.76
N ALA A 70 4.93 -10.64 5.06
CA ALA A 70 3.48 -10.68 4.87
C ALA A 70 3.11 -10.37 3.42
N SER A 71 2.00 -10.93 2.93
CA SER A 71 1.51 -10.71 1.57
C SER A 71 0.01 -10.41 1.57
N PHE A 72 -0.38 -9.28 1.01
CA PHE A 72 -1.77 -8.86 0.87
C PHE A 72 -2.15 -8.84 -0.61
N ILE A 73 -3.10 -9.69 -0.99
CA ILE A 73 -3.59 -9.79 -2.37
C ILE A 73 -4.99 -9.22 -2.41
N ASN A 74 -5.28 -8.32 -3.35
CA ASN A 74 -6.61 -7.77 -3.53
C ASN A 74 -7.19 -8.01 -4.93
N GLU A 75 -8.48 -8.35 -4.98
CA GLU A 75 -9.23 -8.59 -6.21
C GLU A 75 -10.48 -7.68 -6.32
N ALA A 76 -10.30 -6.35 -6.18
CA ALA A 76 -11.41 -5.40 -6.29
C ALA A 76 -12.15 -5.51 -7.65
N PRO A 77 -13.50 -5.60 -7.67
CA PRO A 77 -14.28 -5.59 -8.90
C PRO A 77 -14.22 -4.24 -9.63
N LYS A 78 -14.53 -4.24 -10.94
CA LYS A 78 -14.57 -3.00 -11.74
C LYS A 78 -15.56 -2.00 -11.13
N GLY A 79 -15.11 -0.76 -10.94
CA GLY A 79 -15.93 0.33 -10.38
C GLY A 79 -16.05 0.31 -8.86
N LYS A 80 -15.31 -0.59 -8.19
CA LYS A 80 -15.18 -0.66 -6.73
C LYS A 80 -13.76 -0.32 -6.31
N THR A 81 -13.59 0.02 -5.03
CA THR A 81 -12.29 0.30 -4.41
C THR A 81 -12.11 -0.58 -3.18
N ALA A 82 -10.98 -1.26 -3.08
CA ALA A 82 -10.60 -1.94 -1.85
C ALA A 82 -9.71 -1.04 -1.00
N ASN A 83 -10.00 -0.94 0.28
CA ASN A 83 -9.33 -0.03 1.21
C ASN A 83 -8.54 -0.85 2.22
N ILE A 84 -7.21 -0.69 2.24
CA ILE A 84 -6.32 -1.37 3.17
C ILE A 84 -5.61 -0.32 4.01
N THR A 85 -5.87 -0.31 5.30
CA THR A 85 -5.20 0.55 6.28
C THR A 85 -4.27 -0.28 7.14
N LEU A 86 -3.02 0.16 7.27
CA LEU A 86 -1.99 -0.52 8.06
C LEU A 86 -1.42 0.42 9.13
N SER A 87 -1.54 0.00 10.39
CA SER A 87 -1.03 0.66 11.59
C SER A 87 -0.31 -0.35 12.48
N VAL A 88 0.80 -0.89 11.97
CA VAL A 88 1.63 -1.86 12.71
C VAL A 88 2.96 -1.23 13.11
N THR A 89 3.50 -1.63 14.25
CA THR A 89 4.81 -1.13 14.74
C THR A 89 5.93 -1.27 13.69
N LYS A 90 5.91 -2.34 12.90
CA LYS A 90 6.86 -2.60 11.80
C LYS A 90 6.31 -3.62 10.81
N ALA A 91 6.44 -3.36 9.52
CA ALA A 91 6.24 -4.33 8.45
C ALA A 91 7.55 -4.48 7.65
N ALA A 92 8.15 -5.66 7.62
CA ALA A 92 9.37 -5.94 6.85
C ALA A 92 9.09 -6.91 5.71
N SER A 93 9.52 -6.56 4.49
CA SER A 93 9.25 -7.36 3.28
C SER A 93 7.75 -7.61 3.07
N LEU A 94 6.93 -6.57 3.28
CA LEU A 94 5.50 -6.63 3.00
C LEU A 94 5.28 -6.58 1.49
N GLU A 95 4.51 -7.50 0.96
CA GLU A 95 4.03 -7.49 -0.42
C GLU A 95 2.56 -7.11 -0.45
N ILE A 96 2.19 -6.22 -1.36
CA ILE A 96 0.81 -5.85 -1.65
C ILE A 96 0.61 -5.94 -3.15
N THR A 97 -0.35 -6.75 -3.59
CA THR A 97 -0.61 -6.99 -5.01
C THR A 97 -2.10 -6.86 -5.28
N SER A 98 -2.49 -5.92 -6.14
CA SER A 98 -3.86 -5.85 -6.67
C SER A 98 -3.90 -6.52 -8.05
N THR A 99 -4.82 -7.46 -8.22
CA THR A 99 -5.07 -8.18 -9.49
C THR A 99 -6.45 -7.88 -10.08
N GLY A 100 -7.29 -7.18 -9.32
CA GLY A 100 -8.66 -6.80 -9.67
C GLY A 100 -8.76 -5.80 -10.82
N LYS A 101 -10.00 -5.48 -11.21
CA LYS A 101 -10.31 -4.40 -12.19
C LYS A 101 -10.73 -3.10 -11.53
N GLY A 102 -10.97 -3.13 -10.22
CA GLY A 102 -11.24 -1.99 -9.36
C GLY A 102 -9.95 -1.30 -8.91
N ALA A 103 -10.13 -0.25 -8.12
CA ALA A 103 -9.05 0.50 -7.50
C ALA A 103 -8.59 -0.15 -6.19
N ILE A 104 -7.38 0.18 -5.78
CA ILE A 104 -6.90 -0.03 -4.41
C ILE A 104 -6.57 1.31 -3.76
N GLU A 105 -6.98 1.45 -2.51
CA GLU A 105 -6.51 2.49 -1.60
C GLU A 105 -5.71 1.83 -0.48
N PHE A 106 -4.39 1.94 -0.53
CA PHE A 106 -3.50 1.48 0.53
C PHE A 106 -3.00 2.67 1.35
N THR A 107 -3.16 2.59 2.67
CA THR A 107 -2.68 3.61 3.60
C THR A 107 -1.85 2.95 4.71
N ALA A 108 -0.57 3.31 4.79
CA ALA A 108 0.26 3.03 5.96
C ALA A 108 0.23 4.23 6.90
N LYS A 109 -0.67 4.23 7.91
CA LYS A 109 -0.86 5.38 8.81
C LYS A 109 0.40 5.67 9.63
N GLU A 110 0.99 4.62 10.21
CA GLU A 110 2.13 4.72 11.11
C GLU A 110 3.09 3.52 11.03
N GLY A 111 4.19 3.60 11.78
CA GLY A 111 5.12 2.48 11.94
C GLY A 111 6.20 2.38 10.88
N LYS A 112 6.99 1.30 10.91
CA LYS A 112 8.19 1.16 10.07
C LYS A 112 7.97 0.15 8.94
N LEU A 113 7.90 0.63 7.70
CA LEU A 113 7.81 -0.22 6.51
C LEU A 113 9.19 -0.39 5.89
N LEU A 114 9.76 -1.59 5.98
CA LEU A 114 11.10 -1.91 5.49
C LEU A 114 10.99 -2.77 4.23
N LYS A 115 11.41 -2.22 3.09
CA LYS A 115 11.38 -2.85 1.77
C LYS A 115 9.99 -3.39 1.38
N PRO A 116 8.90 -2.62 1.53
CA PRO A 116 7.63 -3.08 1.00
C PRO A 116 7.66 -3.08 -0.53
N SER A 117 6.93 -4.00 -1.12
CA SER A 117 6.62 -4.08 -2.55
C SER A 117 5.14 -3.87 -2.74
N ILE A 118 4.73 -2.87 -3.51
CA ILE A 118 3.33 -2.56 -3.79
C ILE A 118 3.14 -2.54 -5.30
N THR A 119 2.29 -3.42 -5.82
CA THR A 119 1.97 -3.50 -7.25
C THR A 119 0.47 -3.40 -7.42
N THR A 120 0.00 -2.34 -8.09
CA THR A 120 -1.42 -2.21 -8.40
C THR A 120 -1.76 -2.90 -9.72
N ALA A 121 -3.06 -3.07 -9.97
CA ALA A 121 -3.51 -3.76 -11.16
C ALA A 121 -3.18 -2.94 -12.43
N LYS A 122 -2.92 -3.61 -13.55
CA LYS A 122 -2.69 -2.96 -14.87
C LYS A 122 -3.97 -2.34 -15.49
N GLY A 123 -4.99 -2.15 -14.67
CA GLY A 123 -6.29 -1.57 -15.00
C GLY A 123 -6.21 -0.07 -15.23
N LYS A 124 -7.38 0.55 -15.42
CA LYS A 124 -7.55 2.01 -15.55
C LYS A 124 -8.20 2.63 -14.31
N ALA A 125 -8.43 1.83 -13.28
CA ALA A 125 -8.97 2.33 -12.02
C ALA A 125 -7.92 3.27 -11.39
N GLU A 126 -8.38 4.26 -10.64
CA GLU A 126 -7.50 5.24 -9.99
C GLU A 126 -7.07 4.67 -8.64
N ASP A 127 -5.80 4.29 -8.52
CA ASP A 127 -5.25 3.74 -7.30
C ASP A 127 -4.69 4.84 -6.39
N SER A 128 -4.74 4.63 -5.08
CA SER A 128 -4.19 5.54 -4.06
C SER A 128 -3.27 4.79 -3.11
N ILE A 129 -2.05 5.31 -2.90
CA ILE A 129 -1.06 4.74 -1.99
C ILE A 129 -0.52 5.85 -1.11
N SER A 130 -0.75 5.78 0.20
CA SER A 130 -0.34 6.83 1.13
C SER A 130 0.51 6.29 2.29
N PHE A 131 1.51 7.08 2.68
CA PHE A 131 2.36 6.84 3.84
C PHE A 131 2.22 8.03 4.80
N GLY A 132 1.52 7.81 5.91
CA GLY A 132 1.17 8.83 6.90
C GLY A 132 2.38 9.44 7.59
N ALA A 133 2.17 10.58 8.25
CA ALA A 133 3.23 11.40 8.85
C ALA A 133 4.08 10.67 9.90
N ASP A 134 3.48 9.71 10.60
CA ASP A 134 4.12 8.90 11.65
C ASP A 134 4.73 7.59 11.12
N SER A 135 4.67 7.38 9.81
CA SER A 135 5.31 6.24 9.16
C SER A 135 6.78 6.51 8.84
N THR A 136 7.58 5.44 8.79
CA THR A 136 8.92 5.43 8.21
C THR A 136 8.97 4.42 7.09
N LEU A 137 9.13 4.89 5.86
CA LEU A 137 9.29 4.06 4.68
C LEU A 137 10.78 3.90 4.35
N LYS A 138 11.27 2.67 4.32
CA LYS A 138 12.66 2.36 3.94
C LYS A 138 12.71 1.51 2.69
N ALA A 139 13.20 2.11 1.59
CA ALA A 139 13.53 1.42 0.34
C ALA A 139 12.37 0.63 -0.27
N ALA A 140 11.23 1.28 -0.50
CA ALA A 140 10.07 0.66 -1.11
C ALA A 140 10.22 0.50 -2.63
N ALA A 141 9.51 -0.50 -3.18
CA ALA A 141 9.27 -0.64 -4.60
C ALA A 141 7.76 -0.51 -4.83
N ILE A 142 7.36 0.47 -5.63
CA ILE A 142 5.94 0.77 -5.91
C ILE A 142 5.77 0.78 -7.42
N SER A 143 4.77 0.07 -7.93
CA SER A 143 4.40 0.06 -9.35
C SER A 143 2.90 0.25 -9.48
N THR A 144 2.51 1.29 -10.20
CA THR A 144 1.11 1.59 -10.50
C THR A 144 0.73 1.22 -11.93
N GLY A 145 -0.56 1.30 -12.23
CA GLY A 145 -1.18 0.74 -13.42
C GLY A 145 -1.27 1.70 -14.59
N LYS A 146 -2.45 1.77 -15.21
CA LYS A 146 -2.78 2.76 -16.24
C LYS A 146 -3.80 3.79 -15.73
N GLY A 147 -4.01 3.83 -14.42
CA GLY A 147 -5.01 4.67 -13.78
C GLY A 147 -4.62 6.13 -13.78
N ARG A 148 -5.35 6.94 -13.04
CA ARG A 148 -4.86 8.24 -12.60
C ARG A 148 -4.41 8.04 -11.15
N ASP A 149 -3.23 7.49 -10.99
CA ASP A 149 -2.81 6.94 -9.71
C ASP A 149 -2.19 8.04 -8.83
N THR A 150 -2.41 7.97 -7.52
CA THR A 150 -1.89 8.94 -6.55
C THR A 150 -1.02 8.24 -5.52
N ILE A 151 0.18 8.75 -5.31
CA ILE A 151 1.11 8.24 -4.30
C ILE A 151 1.56 9.39 -3.40
N THR A 152 1.24 9.32 -2.11
CA THR A 152 1.54 10.38 -1.15
C THR A 152 2.53 9.93 -0.08
N PHE A 153 3.60 10.69 0.08
CA PHE A 153 4.63 10.48 1.11
C PHE A 153 4.60 11.63 2.12
N SER A 154 3.93 11.44 3.25
CA SER A 154 3.93 12.40 4.37
C SER A 154 4.87 11.98 5.52
N GLY A 155 5.29 10.71 5.53
CA GLY A 155 6.19 10.13 6.53
C GLY A 155 7.69 10.31 6.27
N THR A 156 8.51 9.60 7.05
CA THR A 156 9.97 9.63 6.93
C THR A 156 10.49 8.68 5.85
N LEU A 157 11.18 9.20 4.84
CA LEU A 157 11.86 8.41 3.81
C LEU A 157 13.29 8.02 4.23
N LYS A 158 13.64 6.74 4.07
CA LYS A 158 15.00 6.21 4.26
C LYS A 158 15.40 5.29 3.10
N GLY A 159 16.67 5.28 2.72
CA GLY A 159 17.14 4.47 1.59
C GLY A 159 16.57 4.96 0.25
N LYS A 160 16.57 4.10 -0.77
CA LYS A 160 16.10 4.41 -2.13
C LYS A 160 14.71 3.80 -2.33
N THR A 161 13.68 4.64 -2.39
CA THR A 161 12.34 4.22 -2.83
C THR A 161 12.24 4.40 -4.34
N THR A 162 11.68 3.42 -5.04
CA THR A 162 11.43 3.48 -6.48
C THR A 162 9.93 3.42 -6.73
N VAL A 163 9.44 4.30 -7.59
CA VAL A 163 8.05 4.37 -8.05
C VAL A 163 8.07 4.26 -9.56
N ILE A 164 7.31 3.30 -10.09
CA ILE A 164 6.99 3.18 -11.51
C ILE A 164 5.56 3.72 -11.66
N SER A 165 5.39 4.93 -12.21
CA SER A 165 4.06 5.57 -12.31
C SER A 165 3.13 4.85 -13.29
N GLY A 166 3.71 4.17 -14.29
CA GLY A 166 2.93 3.46 -15.29
C GLY A 166 2.33 4.42 -16.32
N LYS A 167 1.06 4.24 -16.68
CA LYS A 167 0.41 5.02 -17.74
C LYS A 167 -0.78 5.80 -17.24
N GLY A 168 -0.60 6.99 -16.72
CA GLY A 168 -1.73 7.75 -16.22
C GLY A 168 -1.63 9.23 -16.45
N LYS A 169 -2.38 9.95 -15.63
CA LYS A 169 -2.05 11.32 -15.23
C LYS A 169 -1.66 11.23 -13.75
N ASP A 170 -0.55 10.55 -13.49
CA ASP A 170 -0.22 10.11 -12.14
C ASP A 170 0.28 11.28 -11.29
N VAL A 171 -0.02 11.26 -10.00
CA VAL A 171 0.41 12.27 -9.04
C VAL A 171 1.27 11.62 -7.99
N ILE A 172 2.51 12.09 -7.86
CA ILE A 172 3.38 11.70 -6.77
C ILE A 172 3.58 12.92 -5.88
N GLU A 173 3.13 12.85 -4.64
CA GLU A 173 3.17 13.94 -3.68
C GLU A 173 4.12 13.62 -2.53
N VAL A 174 4.94 14.60 -2.15
CA VAL A 174 5.74 14.56 -0.93
C VAL A 174 5.43 15.82 -0.12
N THR A 175 4.55 15.68 0.87
CA THR A 175 4.02 16.82 1.64
C THR A 175 5.12 17.54 2.43
N ASP A 176 5.96 16.79 3.13
CA ASP A 176 7.16 17.31 3.81
C ASP A 176 8.26 16.25 3.81
N LYS A 177 9.44 16.64 3.34
CA LYS A 177 10.54 15.70 3.17
C LYS A 177 11.24 15.44 4.50
N LYS A 178 10.81 14.37 5.18
CA LYS A 178 11.49 13.86 6.39
C LYS A 178 12.51 12.78 6.05
N GLY A 179 13.66 12.81 6.72
CA GLY A 179 14.73 11.80 6.59
C GLY A 179 15.70 12.03 5.44
N LYS A 180 16.54 11.02 5.16
CA LYS A 180 17.63 11.07 4.15
C LYS A 180 17.38 10.18 2.94
N GLY A 181 16.16 9.69 2.78
CA GLY A 181 15.77 8.84 1.65
C GLY A 181 15.86 9.58 0.31
N LYS A 182 16.00 8.78 -0.75
CA LYS A 182 15.92 9.19 -2.15
C LYS A 182 14.66 8.61 -2.77
N LEU A 183 14.06 9.35 -3.69
CA LEU A 183 12.94 8.92 -4.49
C LEU A 183 13.41 8.78 -5.93
N VAL A 184 13.12 7.64 -6.55
CA VAL A 184 13.36 7.43 -7.97
C VAL A 184 12.03 7.21 -8.66
N LEU A 185 11.74 8.06 -9.64
CA LEU A 185 10.54 8.00 -10.44
C LEU A 185 10.93 7.45 -11.82
N SER A 186 10.36 6.30 -12.16
CA SER A 186 10.53 5.63 -13.45
C SER A 186 9.20 5.63 -14.20
N ASP A 187 9.25 5.62 -15.53
CA ASP A 187 8.10 5.83 -16.43
C ASP A 187 7.38 7.19 -16.25
N PHE A 188 8.00 8.12 -15.50
CA PHE A 188 7.47 9.46 -15.29
C PHE A 188 7.40 10.22 -16.62
N ASN A 189 6.20 10.58 -17.05
CA ASN A 189 5.96 11.13 -18.38
C ASN A 189 5.25 12.50 -18.35
N LYS A 190 4.98 13.07 -19.52
CA LYS A 190 4.41 14.42 -19.68
C LYS A 190 3.03 14.65 -19.04
N LYS A 191 2.35 13.57 -18.65
CA LYS A 191 1.05 13.61 -17.97
C LYS A 191 1.18 13.57 -16.45
N ASP A 192 2.33 13.12 -15.97
CA ASP A 192 2.56 12.89 -14.55
C ASP A 192 3.00 14.19 -13.89
N THR A 193 2.70 14.28 -12.59
CA THR A 193 2.99 15.44 -11.77
C THR A 193 3.70 14.99 -10.50
N LEU A 194 4.80 15.66 -10.17
CA LEU A 194 5.44 15.55 -8.86
C LEU A 194 5.11 16.81 -8.07
N VAL A 195 4.61 16.65 -6.85
CA VAL A 195 4.38 17.76 -5.91
C VAL A 195 5.31 17.58 -4.72
N VAL A 196 6.05 18.62 -4.33
CA VAL A 196 6.92 18.61 -3.15
C VAL A 196 6.65 19.87 -2.33
N GLY A 197 5.98 19.72 -1.19
CA GLY A 197 5.42 20.87 -0.47
C GLY A 197 4.49 21.66 -1.38
N ASP A 198 4.76 22.95 -1.55
CA ASP A 198 3.97 23.85 -2.42
C ASP A 198 4.44 23.84 -3.89
N ASP A 199 5.58 23.22 -4.19
CA ASP A 199 6.17 23.22 -5.52
C ASP A 199 5.62 22.09 -6.39
N THR A 200 5.36 22.39 -7.66
CA THR A 200 4.88 21.42 -8.66
C THR A 200 5.88 21.27 -9.80
N PHE A 201 6.24 20.02 -10.09
CA PHE A 201 7.19 19.64 -11.13
C PHE A 201 6.51 18.75 -12.18
N THR A 202 6.78 19.08 -13.43
CA THR A 202 6.35 18.32 -14.62
C THR A 202 7.57 18.12 -15.51
N THR A 203 7.45 17.34 -16.58
CA THR A 203 8.54 17.17 -17.57
C THR A 203 9.16 18.45 -18.14
N LYS A 204 8.54 19.62 -17.92
CA LYS A 204 9.04 20.93 -18.37
C LYS A 204 10.05 21.59 -17.42
N ASN A 205 10.12 21.17 -16.15
CA ASN A 205 10.91 21.81 -15.10
C ASN A 205 11.52 20.78 -14.12
N LEU A 206 11.83 19.56 -14.58
CA LEU A 206 12.37 18.51 -13.72
C LEU A 206 13.79 18.82 -13.22
N GLU A 207 14.52 19.67 -13.93
CA GLU A 207 15.83 20.17 -13.54
C GLU A 207 15.80 21.03 -12.27
N GLU A 208 14.65 21.62 -11.94
CA GLU A 208 14.41 22.38 -10.72
C GLU A 208 14.02 21.49 -9.53
N ALA A 209 13.70 20.22 -9.80
CA ALA A 209 13.27 19.29 -8.77
C ALA A 209 14.38 19.05 -7.73
N PRO A 210 14.02 18.77 -6.47
CA PRO A 210 15.00 18.53 -5.43
C PRO A 210 15.96 17.38 -5.77
N LYS A 211 17.27 17.55 -5.52
CA LYS A 211 18.33 16.59 -5.88
C LYS A 211 18.20 15.17 -5.31
N TRP A 212 17.31 14.98 -4.33
CA TRP A 212 17.03 13.67 -3.74
C TRP A 212 15.93 12.90 -4.50
N VAL A 213 15.26 13.56 -5.45
CA VAL A 213 14.41 12.94 -6.47
C VAL A 213 15.25 12.71 -7.73
N LYS A 214 15.19 11.51 -8.29
CA LYS A 214 15.80 11.17 -9.58
C LYS A 214 14.70 10.70 -10.52
N PHE A 215 14.74 11.15 -11.76
CA PHE A 215 13.92 10.64 -12.86
C PHE A 215 14.76 9.65 -13.65
N ASP A 216 14.27 8.42 -13.80
CA ASP A 216 14.82 7.42 -14.72
C ASP A 216 13.91 7.38 -15.96
N ALA A 217 14.47 7.81 -17.08
CA ALA A 217 13.80 7.83 -18.37
C ALA A 217 13.79 6.45 -19.04
#